data_AF-A0A022QM84-F1
#
_entry.id   AF-A0A022QM84-F1
#
_cell.length_a   1.000
_cell.length_b   1.000
_cell.length_c   1.000
_cell.angle_alpha   90.00
_cell.angle_beta   90.00
_cell.angle_gamma   90.00
#
_symmetry.space_group_name_H-M   'P 1'
#
loop_
_entity.id
_entity.type
_entity.pdbx_description
1 polymer ?
#
loop_
_entity_poly.entity_id
_entity_poly.type
_entity_poly.pdbx_seq_one_letter_code
_entity_poly.pdbx_strand_id
1 'polypeptide(L)'
;VGVDIKSNKNFPRRKLNRENLRKFSSVILGGLAAEHLLFGHSELLHSDVEKLYRVLQWLNLTENEAKTEIKQAAEAAVLILSHHSEARSRLAEAMALGRSVGFCIETIEKTLIFNN
;
A
#
# COMPACT_ATOMS: atom_id res chain seq x y z
N VAL A 1 -46.05 -7.55 1.87
CA VAL A 1 -45.14 -7.57 3.05
C VAL A 1 -43.78 -7.14 2.55
N GLY A 2 -43.46 -5.86 2.73
CA GLY A 2 -42.14 -5.32 2.40
C GLY A 2 -41.20 -5.53 3.59
N VAL A 3 -39.96 -5.90 3.31
CA VAL A 3 -38.87 -5.79 4.26
C VAL A 3 -37.82 -4.89 3.61
N ASP A 4 -37.94 -3.59 3.91
CA ASP A 4 -36.86 -2.65 3.73
C ASP A 4 -35.73 -3.02 4.69
N ILE A 5 -34.71 -3.70 4.16
CA ILE A 5 -33.44 -3.86 4.88
C ILE A 5 -32.69 -2.53 4.75
N LYS A 6 -33.06 -1.56 5.59
CA LYS A 6 -32.18 -0.42 5.88
C LYS A 6 -30.90 -0.98 6.49
N SER A 7 -29.82 -1.07 5.71
CA SER A 7 -28.49 -1.32 6.25
C SER A 7 -28.00 -0.07 6.98
N ASN A 8 -28.56 0.17 8.16
CA ASN A 8 -28.02 1.14 9.10
C ASN A 8 -26.78 0.54 9.75
N LYS A 9 -25.67 0.52 8.99
CA LYS A 9 -24.34 0.43 9.56
C LYS A 9 -23.74 1.83 9.52
N ASN A 10 -24.25 2.70 10.39
CA ASN A 10 -23.45 3.82 10.88
C ASN A 10 -22.23 3.22 11.58
N PHE A 11 -21.16 2.97 10.82
CA PHE A 11 -19.84 2.91 11.41
C PHE A 11 -19.68 4.25 12.13
N PRO A 12 -19.52 4.28 13.47
CA PRO A 12 -19.14 5.52 14.10
C PRO A 12 -17.90 5.99 13.34
N ARG A 13 -17.94 7.21 12.79
CA ARG A 13 -16.77 7.89 12.25
C ARG A 13 -15.77 8.02 13.39
N ARG A 14 -15.08 6.92 13.76
CA ARG A 14 -13.72 7.02 14.26
C ARG A 14 -13.03 7.72 13.11
N LYS A 15 -12.74 8.99 13.33
CA LYS A 15 -12.07 9.89 12.40
C LYS A 15 -10.78 9.17 12.00
N LEU A 16 -10.83 8.40 10.92
CA LEU A 16 -9.67 7.72 10.39
C LEU A 16 -8.70 8.85 10.09
N ASN A 17 -7.57 8.86 10.81
CA ASN A 17 -6.54 9.83 10.54
C ASN A 17 -6.14 9.64 9.08
N ARG A 18 -6.32 10.68 8.26
CA ARG A 18 -5.98 10.66 6.83
C ARG A 18 -4.52 10.23 6.64
N GLU A 19 -3.65 10.58 7.57
CA GLU A 19 -2.27 10.11 7.57
C GLU A 19 -2.15 8.59 7.73
N ASN A 20 -2.92 7.99 8.64
CA ASN A 20 -2.93 6.53 8.83
C ASN A 20 -3.55 5.81 7.63
N LEU A 21 -4.60 6.39 7.06
CA LEU A 21 -5.20 5.87 5.82
C LEU A 21 -4.16 5.88 4.70
N ARG A 22 -3.44 6.99 4.51
CA ARG A 22 -2.40 7.10 3.49
C ARG A 22 -1.26 6.10 3.72
N LYS A 23 -0.78 5.92 4.96
CA LYS A 23 0.23 4.91 5.31
C LYS A 23 -0.24 3.50 4.98
N PHE A 24 -1.47 3.17 5.35
CA PHE A 24 -2.06 1.87 5.06
C PHE A 24 -2.20 1.63 3.54
N SER A 25 -2.73 2.61 2.82
CA SER A 25 -2.84 2.59 1.36
C SER A 25 -1.47 2.43 0.69
N SER A 26 -0.42 3.11 1.17
CA SER A 26 0.92 2.99 0.61
C SER A 26 1.55 1.61 0.82
N VAL A 27 1.20 0.92 1.91
CA VAL A 27 1.64 -0.47 2.13
C VAL A 27 0.99 -1.40 1.10
N ILE A 28 -0.32 -1.26 0.86
CA ILE A 28 -1.04 -2.04 -0.15
C ILE A 28 -0.45 -1.81 -1.55
N LEU A 29 -0.13 -0.55 -1.86
CA LEU A 29 0.44 -0.15 -3.15
C LEU A 29 1.97 -0.34 -3.22
N GLY A 30 2.60 -0.91 -2.18
CA GLY A 30 4.05 -1.11 -2.14
C GLY A 30 4.53 -2.05 -3.24
N GLY A 31 3.78 -3.12 -3.52
CA GLY A 31 4.06 -4.03 -4.64
C GLY A 31 4.01 -3.31 -5.99
N LEU A 32 2.98 -2.46 -6.21
CA LEU A 32 2.82 -1.65 -7.43
C LEU A 32 4.07 -0.83 -7.69
N ALA A 33 4.46 -0.08 -6.65
CA ALA A 33 5.56 0.85 -6.75
C ALA A 33 6.89 0.12 -6.96
N ALA A 34 7.09 -1.03 -6.31
CA ALA A 34 8.29 -1.85 -6.51
C ALA A 34 8.39 -2.38 -7.95
N GLU A 35 7.32 -2.97 -8.49
CA GLU A 35 7.28 -3.46 -9.88
C GLU A 35 7.49 -2.33 -10.89
N HIS A 36 6.78 -1.21 -10.71
CA HIS A 36 6.91 -0.06 -11.60
C HIS A 36 8.33 0.50 -11.62
N LEU A 37 9.02 0.56 -10.47
CA LEU A 37 10.40 1.04 -10.38
C LEU A 37 11.42 0.07 -11.01
N LEU A 38 11.11 -1.23 -11.09
CA LEU A 38 11.99 -2.25 -11.66
C LEU A 38 11.76 -2.46 -13.17
N PHE A 39 10.50 -2.47 -13.60
CA PHE A 39 10.12 -2.91 -14.95
C PHE A 39 9.46 -1.79 -15.79
N GLY A 40 9.18 -0.63 -15.21
CA GLY A 40 8.47 0.47 -15.86
C GLY A 40 6.95 0.25 -15.99
N HIS A 41 6.46 -0.93 -15.63
CA HIS A 41 5.05 -1.33 -15.63
C HIS A 41 4.79 -2.33 -14.49
N SER A 42 3.51 -2.57 -14.17
CA SER A 42 3.09 -3.52 -13.13
C SER A 42 2.00 -4.42 -13.71
N GLU A 43 2.24 -5.74 -13.72
CA GLU A 43 1.37 -6.72 -14.39
C GLU A 43 0.39 -7.43 -13.44
N LEU A 44 0.77 -7.63 -12.16
CA LEU A 44 0.06 -8.53 -11.24
C LEU A 44 -1.01 -7.85 -10.37
N LEU A 45 -1.30 -6.58 -10.63
CA LEU A 45 -1.70 -5.68 -9.53
C LEU A 45 -3.05 -4.96 -9.70
N HIS A 46 -3.79 -5.23 -10.78
CA HIS A 46 -5.15 -4.71 -10.92
C HIS A 46 -6.01 -5.04 -9.68
N SER A 47 -5.77 -6.20 -9.06
CA SER A 47 -6.53 -6.68 -7.91
C SER A 47 -6.30 -5.88 -6.62
N ASP A 48 -5.10 -5.33 -6.37
CA ASP A 48 -4.82 -4.64 -5.10
C ASP A 48 -5.33 -3.20 -5.11
N VAL A 49 -5.23 -2.52 -6.27
CA VAL A 49 -5.86 -1.21 -6.48
C VAL A 49 -7.38 -1.32 -6.37
N GLU A 50 -7.98 -2.36 -6.95
CA GLU A 50 -9.41 -2.58 -6.88
C GLU A 50 -9.88 -2.87 -5.44
N LYS A 51 -9.17 -3.73 -4.70
CA LYS A 51 -9.46 -4.00 -3.28
C LYS A 51 -9.36 -2.73 -2.45
N LEU A 52 -8.30 -1.92 -2.65
CA LEU A 52 -8.14 -0.66 -1.95
C LEU A 52 -9.29 0.30 -2.28
N TYR A 53 -9.67 0.42 -3.55
CA TYR A 53 -10.79 1.25 -3.98
C TYR A 53 -12.11 0.84 -3.29
N ARG A 54 -12.39 -0.46 -3.21
CA ARG A 54 -13.56 -1.00 -2.48
C ARG A 54 -13.53 -0.66 -0.99
N VAL A 55 -12.36 -0.74 -0.35
CA VAL A 55 -12.17 -0.33 1.05
C VAL A 55 -12.47 1.16 1.23
N LEU A 56 -11.98 2.03 0.34
CA LEU A 56 -12.25 3.47 0.41
C LEU A 56 -13.74 3.78 0.22
N GLN A 57 -14.44 3.05 -0.65
CA GLN A 57 -15.89 3.14 -0.78
C GLN A 57 -16.63 2.71 0.50
N TRP A 58 -16.19 1.64 1.17
CA TRP A 58 -16.76 1.22 2.46
C TRP A 58 -16.55 2.25 3.57
N LEU A 59 -15.50 3.07 3.45
CA LEU A 59 -15.25 4.22 4.32
C LEU A 59 -16.07 5.46 3.94
N ASN A 60 -16.95 5.35 2.94
CA ASN A 60 -17.80 6.42 2.41
C ASN A 60 -17.02 7.58 1.76
N LEU A 61 -15.85 7.30 1.18
CA LEU A 61 -15.19 8.27 0.29
C LEU A 61 -15.92 8.30 -1.06
N THR A 62 -16.06 9.49 -1.61
CA THR A 62 -16.49 9.67 -3.00
C THR A 62 -15.47 9.09 -3.96
N GLU A 63 -15.87 8.84 -5.21
CA GLU A 63 -14.96 8.35 -6.25
C GLU A 63 -13.74 9.26 -6.44
N ASN A 64 -13.93 10.58 -6.42
CA ASN A 64 -12.84 11.55 -6.58
C ASN A 64 -11.89 11.54 -5.37
N GLU A 65 -12.42 11.43 -4.15
CA GLU A 65 -11.60 11.31 -2.94
C GLU A 65 -10.81 10.00 -2.96
N ALA A 66 -11.45 8.89 -3.31
CA ALA A 66 -10.78 7.59 -3.39
C ALA A 66 -9.66 7.58 -4.43
N LYS A 67 -9.91 8.13 -5.63
CA LYS A 67 -8.87 8.30 -6.67
C LYS A 67 -7.71 9.17 -6.20
N THR A 68 -8.00 10.27 -5.49
CA THR A 68 -6.97 11.16 -4.94
C THR A 68 -6.13 10.46 -3.87
N GLU A 69 -6.75 9.74 -2.96
CA GLU A 69 -6.06 8.97 -1.92
C GLU A 69 -5.19 7.85 -2.51
N ILE A 70 -5.68 7.12 -3.51
CA ILE A 70 -4.90 6.09 -4.22
C ILE A 70 -3.67 6.72 -4.89
N LYS A 71 -3.85 7.85 -5.60
CA LYS A 71 -2.74 8.54 -6.27
C LYS A 71 -1.67 8.99 -5.26
N GLN A 72 -2.09 9.66 -4.19
CA GLN A 72 -1.16 10.14 -3.15
C GLN A 72 -0.45 9.00 -2.42
N ALA A 73 -1.15 7.88 -2.18
CA ALA A 73 -0.56 6.71 -1.57
C ALA A 73 0.44 6.01 -2.51
N ALA A 74 0.16 5.93 -3.81
CA ALA A 74 1.08 5.42 -4.81
C ALA A 74 2.35 6.28 -4.89
N GLU A 75 2.21 7.61 -4.94
CA GLU A 75 3.33 8.55 -4.91
C GLU A 75 4.19 8.37 -3.64
N ALA A 76 3.56 8.24 -2.48
CA ALA A 76 4.27 7.99 -1.23
C ALA A 76 5.04 6.66 -1.24
N ALA A 77 4.44 5.58 -1.77
CA ALA A 77 5.10 4.29 -1.91
C ALA A 77 6.31 4.36 -2.85
N VAL A 78 6.16 5.03 -4.00
CA VAL A 78 7.24 5.26 -4.97
C VAL A 78 8.38 6.06 -4.33
N LEU A 79 8.08 7.13 -3.61
CA LEU A 79 9.08 7.96 -2.94
C LEU A 79 9.89 7.16 -1.91
N ILE A 80 9.21 6.41 -1.03
CA ILE A 80 9.86 5.57 -0.01
C ILE A 80 10.79 4.54 -0.67
N LEU A 81 10.29 3.82 -1.68
CA LEU A 81 11.05 2.76 -2.34
C LEU A 81 12.19 3.28 -3.21
N SER A 82 12.04 4.49 -3.77
CA SER A 82 13.10 5.14 -4.55
C SER A 82 14.21 5.67 -3.63
N HIS A 83 13.83 6.28 -2.51
CA HIS A 83 14.77 6.79 -1.53
C HIS A 83 15.60 5.67 -0.89
N HIS A 84 15.00 4.51 -0.65
CA HIS A 84 15.66 3.33 -0.08
C HIS A 84 15.96 2.26 -1.14
N SER A 85 16.46 2.69 -2.31
CA SER A 85 16.73 1.79 -3.46
C SER A 85 17.68 0.64 -3.14
N GLU A 86 18.71 0.87 -2.32
CA GLU A 86 19.64 -0.18 -1.88
C GLU A 86 18.94 -1.24 -1.01
N ALA A 87 18.16 -0.82 -0.01
CA ALA A 87 17.42 -1.73 0.86
C ALA A 87 16.42 -2.56 0.06
N ARG A 88 15.73 -1.93 -0.89
CA ARG A 88 14.83 -2.61 -1.84
C ARG A 88 15.57 -3.65 -2.67
N SER A 89 16.74 -3.31 -3.21
CA SER A 89 17.53 -4.23 -4.05
C SER A 89 18.01 -5.46 -3.26
N ARG A 90 18.59 -5.24 -2.08
CA ARG A 90 19.07 -6.33 -1.20
C ARG A 90 17.93 -7.21 -0.69
N LEU A 91 16.77 -6.61 -0.39
CA LEU A 91 15.58 -7.37 -0.03
C LEU A 91 15.14 -8.28 -1.19
N ALA A 92 15.09 -7.76 -2.42
CA ALA A 92 14.72 -8.55 -3.59
C ALA A 92 15.68 -9.73 -3.82
N GLU A 93 16.99 -9.51 -3.67
CA GLU A 93 18.00 -10.57 -3.73
C GLU A 93 17.78 -11.64 -2.66
N ALA A 94 17.59 -11.23 -1.39
CA ALA A 94 17.33 -12.15 -0.29
C ALA A 94 16.06 -13.00 -0.53
N MET A 95 14.99 -12.36 -1.03
CA MET A 95 13.75 -13.06 -1.38
C MET A 95 13.95 -14.04 -2.54
N ALA A 96 14.69 -13.66 -3.59
CA ALA A 96 14.98 -14.52 -4.73
C ALA A 96 15.83 -15.75 -4.34
N LEU A 97 16.71 -15.61 -3.35
CA LEU A 97 17.48 -16.70 -2.76
C LEU A 97 16.66 -17.59 -1.79
N GLY A 98 15.36 -17.32 -1.62
CA GLY A 98 14.50 -18.09 -0.73
C GLY A 98 14.85 -17.95 0.74
N ARG A 99 15.45 -16.82 1.15
CA ARG A 99 15.81 -16.57 2.55
C ARG A 99 14.56 -16.44 3.42
N SER A 100 14.73 -16.67 4.73
CA SER A 100 13.62 -16.55 5.67
C SER A 100 13.11 -15.11 5.77
N VAL A 101 11.86 -14.96 6.20
CA VAL A 101 11.26 -13.63 6.44
C VAL A 101 12.07 -12.84 7.48
N GLY A 102 12.55 -13.50 8.54
CA GLY A 102 13.41 -12.86 9.55
C GLY A 102 14.71 -12.31 8.96
N PHE A 103 15.34 -13.05 8.03
CA PHE A 103 16.53 -12.57 7.32
C PHE A 103 16.22 -11.38 6.41
N CYS A 104 15.05 -11.38 5.76
CA CYS A 104 14.60 -10.26 4.92
C CYS A 104 14.38 -8.99 5.76
N ILE A 105 13.77 -9.10 6.93
CA ILE A 105 13.58 -7.99 7.88
C ILE A 105 14.95 -7.44 8.31
N GLU A 106 15.85 -8.31 8.76
CA GLU A 106 17.20 -7.92 9.17
C GLU A 106 17.96 -7.21 8.03
N THR A 107 17.78 -7.66 6.79
CA THR A 107 18.37 -7.04 5.60
C THR A 107 17.89 -5.61 5.40
N ILE A 108 16.58 -5.37 5.56
CA ILE A 108 16.00 -4.02 5.49
C ILE A 108 16.56 -3.15 6.61
N GLU A 109 16.46 -3.61 7.86
CA GLU A 109 16.87 -2.84 9.05
C GLU A 109 18.34 -2.42 8.99
N LYS A 110 19.25 -3.36 8.67
CA LYS A 110 20.67 -3.05 8.52
C LYS A 110 20.89 -2.00 7.44
N THR A 111 20.28 -2.17 6.27
CA THR A 111 20.51 -1.25 5.15
C THR A 111 19.96 0.15 5.39
N LEU A 112 18.90 0.30 6.20
CA LEU A 112 18.37 1.60 6.60
C LEU A 112 19.23 2.29 7.67
N ILE A 113 19.84 1.53 8.60
CA ILE A 113 20.72 2.05 9.64
C ILE A 113 22.04 2.57 9.05
N PHE A 114 22.59 1.89 8.04
CA PHE A 114 23.86 2.31 7.42
C PHE A 114 23.77 3.58 6.56
N ASN A 115 22.56 4.04 6.22
CA ASN A 115 22.32 5.17 5.31
C ASN A 115 21.80 6.44 6.02
N ASN A 116 21.77 6.46 7.35
CA ASN A 116 21.51 7.64 8.20
C ASN A 116 22.76 8.00 9.01
#